data_AF-A0A6P2LDB2-F1
#
_entry.id   AF-A0A6P2LDB2-F1
#
_cell.length_a   1.000
_cell.length_b   1.000
_cell.length_c   1.000
_cell.angle_alpha   90.00
_cell.angle_beta   90.00
_cell.angle_gamma   90.00
#
_symmetry.space_group_name_H-M   'P 1'
#
loop_
_entity.id
_entity.type
_entity.pdbx_description
1 polymer ?
#
loop_
_entity_poly.entity_id
_entity_poly.type
_entity_poly.pdbx_seq_one_letter_code
_entity_poly.pdbx_strand_id
1 'polypeptide(L)'
;MGGRKRASSTHEGKKALAPELQARLNDITTSAISTDKLFFSGCRPRLEIARDFVYLDTKERCADISQADIFAVVANMLACAQANNNGLVSKPTRAEVSKWSPSVYGHVLVCPSNFVMYNDPILRGAFLRSASPSELLYSVDDDCSTEILDVILAEADAWNQGGGGALPEFLLAMATGRMRLASKHHEELCTRLKAIALSEYLQDLVQEVAAEK
;
A
#
# COMPACT_ATOMS: atom_id res chain seq x y z
N MET A 1 -2.09 24.33 -48.11
CA MET A 1 -1.28 23.75 -47.01
C MET A 1 -1.79 24.34 -45.69
N GLY A 2 -2.76 23.68 -45.06
CA GLY A 2 -3.35 24.13 -43.80
C GLY A 2 -2.51 23.68 -42.61
N GLY A 3 -1.88 24.62 -41.93
CA GLY A 3 -1.19 24.38 -40.66
C GLY A 3 -2.20 24.27 -39.53
N ARG A 4 -2.49 23.05 -39.08
CA ARG A 4 -3.21 22.80 -37.82
C ARG A 4 -2.37 23.29 -36.65
N LYS A 5 -2.73 24.43 -36.06
CA LYS A 5 -2.35 24.78 -34.69
C LYS A 5 -2.96 23.72 -33.77
N ARG A 6 -2.13 22.86 -33.16
CA ARG A 6 -2.57 22.01 -32.06
C ARG A 6 -2.91 22.94 -30.89
N ALA A 7 -4.17 22.91 -30.48
CA ALA A 7 -4.60 23.52 -29.24
C ALA A 7 -3.80 22.86 -28.10
N SER A 8 -3.05 23.68 -27.37
CA SER A 8 -2.55 23.35 -26.05
C SER A 8 -3.77 23.16 -25.15
N SER A 9 -4.12 21.92 -24.84
CA SER A 9 -5.05 21.61 -23.77
C SER A 9 -4.40 22.03 -22.46
N THR A 10 -4.84 23.17 -21.95
CA THR A 10 -4.58 23.72 -20.63
C THR A 10 -4.77 22.62 -19.58
N HIS A 11 -3.71 22.29 -18.84
CA HIS A 11 -3.85 21.53 -17.60
C HIS A 11 -4.72 22.36 -16.65
N GLU A 12 -5.97 21.95 -16.47
CA GLU A 12 -6.84 22.46 -15.40
C GLU A 12 -6.10 22.32 -14.06
N GLY A 13 -6.20 23.37 -13.25
CA GLY A 13 -5.34 23.61 -12.10
C GLY A 13 -5.23 22.41 -11.18
N LYS A 14 -4.04 21.80 -11.09
CA LYS A 14 -3.72 20.83 -10.04
C LYS A 14 -3.98 21.50 -8.70
N LYS A 15 -4.98 20.98 -7.97
CA LYS A 15 -5.20 21.32 -6.56
C LYS A 15 -3.86 21.19 -5.83
N ALA A 16 -3.54 22.17 -4.98
CA ALA A 16 -2.35 22.07 -4.13
C ALA A 16 -2.51 20.82 -3.25
N LEU A 17 -1.47 19.99 -3.19
CA LEU A 17 -1.44 18.83 -2.29
C LEU A 17 -1.66 19.28 -0.85
N ALA A 18 -2.39 18.50 -0.06
CA ALA A 18 -2.47 18.71 1.38
C ALA A 18 -1.06 18.91 1.99
N PRO A 19 -0.91 19.79 2.99
CA PRO A 19 0.39 20.13 3.57
C PRO A 19 1.21 18.91 4.01
N GLU A 20 0.55 17.86 4.52
CA GLU A 20 1.18 16.61 4.94
C GLU A 20 1.79 15.84 3.77
N LEU A 21 1.10 15.75 2.63
CA LEU A 21 1.63 15.11 1.42
C LEU A 21 2.78 15.92 0.83
N GLN A 22 2.68 17.24 0.84
CA GLN A 22 3.74 18.12 0.36
C GLN A 22 4.99 18.05 1.25
N ALA A 23 4.83 18.09 2.57
CA ALA A 23 5.91 17.92 3.52
C ALA A 23 6.58 16.57 3.34
N ARG A 24 5.79 15.51 3.16
CA ARG A 24 6.29 14.17 2.90
C ARG A 24 7.10 14.07 1.61
N LEU A 25 6.60 14.66 0.53
CA LEU A 25 7.30 14.69 -0.75
C LEU A 25 8.62 15.45 -0.64
N ASN A 26 8.63 16.58 0.07
CA ASN A 26 9.85 17.36 0.33
C ASN A 26 10.85 16.52 1.13
N ASP A 27 10.42 15.83 2.18
CA ASP A 27 11.27 14.95 2.99
C ASP A 27 11.91 13.84 2.14
N ILE A 28 11.13 13.16 1.29
CA ILE A 28 11.63 12.09 0.41
C ILE A 28 12.59 12.64 -0.66
N THR A 29 12.30 13.82 -1.21
CA THR A 29 13.12 14.43 -2.26
C THR A 29 14.43 14.99 -1.69
N THR A 30 14.43 15.41 -0.42
CA THR A 30 15.58 16.04 0.24
C THR A 30 16.45 15.02 0.97
N SER A 31 15.85 13.99 1.56
CA SER A 31 16.55 12.95 2.31
C SER A 31 16.55 11.62 1.55
N ALA A 32 17.73 11.16 1.16
CA ALA A 32 17.90 9.85 0.54
C ALA A 32 17.89 8.68 1.55
N ILE A 33 17.79 8.98 2.86
CA ILE A 33 17.90 8.00 3.94
C ILE A 33 16.77 8.23 4.95
N SER A 34 15.92 7.22 5.18
CA SER A 34 14.88 7.22 6.20
C SER A 34 14.69 5.82 6.76
N THR A 35 14.84 5.65 8.07
CA THR A 35 14.71 4.36 8.77
C THR A 35 13.34 4.16 9.42
N ASP A 36 12.71 5.24 9.91
CA ASP A 36 11.49 5.18 10.75
C ASP A 36 10.32 6.04 10.26
N LYS A 37 10.49 6.71 9.12
CA LYS A 37 9.42 7.42 8.42
C LYS A 37 9.32 6.83 7.04
N LEU A 38 9.08 5.53 6.92
CA LEU A 38 8.88 4.87 5.62
C LEU A 38 7.39 4.86 5.28
N PHE A 39 6.54 4.52 6.24
CA PHE A 39 5.09 4.42 6.07
C PHE A 39 4.37 5.68 6.55
N PHE A 40 3.21 5.96 5.98
CA PHE A 40 2.33 7.04 6.39
C PHE A 40 1.68 6.70 7.72
N SER A 41 1.82 7.59 8.69
CA SER A 41 1.16 7.47 9.97
C SER A 41 -0.31 7.87 9.86
N GLY A 42 -1.22 6.99 10.29
CA GLY A 42 -2.66 7.25 10.35
C GLY A 42 -3.04 8.22 11.48
N CYS A 43 -4.05 7.87 12.30
CA CYS A 43 -4.53 8.70 13.41
C CYS A 43 -3.48 9.01 14.50
N ARG A 44 -2.38 8.25 14.54
CA ARG A 44 -1.32 8.40 15.54
C ARG A 44 -0.15 9.18 14.96
N PRO A 45 0.53 10.02 15.75
CA PRO A 45 1.63 10.85 15.27
C PRO A 45 2.87 10.04 14.85
N ARG A 46 3.00 8.79 15.30
CA ARG A 46 4.07 7.87 14.91
C ARG A 46 3.53 6.46 14.83
N LEU A 47 3.94 5.72 13.79
CA LEU A 47 3.78 4.28 13.74
C LEU A 47 4.88 3.64 14.58
N GLU A 48 4.46 2.95 15.63
CA GLU A 48 5.33 2.19 16.52
C GLU A 48 5.28 0.72 16.16
N ILE A 49 6.42 0.04 16.28
CA ILE A 49 6.53 -1.39 16.04
C ILE A 49 5.89 -2.12 17.23
N ALA A 50 4.97 -3.04 16.95
CA ALA A 50 4.38 -3.86 18.00
C ALA A 50 5.44 -4.70 18.73
N ARG A 51 5.27 -4.89 20.04
CA ARG A 51 6.21 -5.65 20.90
C ARG A 51 6.19 -7.16 20.68
N ASP A 52 5.19 -7.65 19.95
CA ASP A 52 4.93 -9.04 19.60
C ASP A 52 5.00 -9.24 18.09
N PHE A 53 5.90 -8.51 17.43
CA PHE A 53 6.07 -8.59 15.98
C PHE A 53 6.40 -10.02 15.52
N VAL A 54 5.65 -10.50 14.53
CA VAL A 54 5.66 -11.92 14.14
C VAL A 54 7.01 -12.40 13.59
N TYR A 55 7.73 -11.54 12.87
CA TYR A 55 8.94 -11.95 12.12
C TYR A 55 10.25 -11.55 12.77
N LEU A 56 10.23 -10.78 13.86
CA LEU A 56 11.42 -10.23 14.50
C LEU A 56 11.26 -10.32 16.02
N ASP A 57 12.35 -10.65 16.71
CA ASP A 57 12.37 -10.64 18.17
C ASP A 57 12.37 -9.19 18.69
N THR A 58 11.17 -8.68 18.90
CA THR A 58 10.89 -7.36 19.44
C THR A 58 10.82 -7.36 20.97
N LYS A 59 10.97 -8.50 21.64
CA LYS A 59 10.92 -8.55 23.12
C LYS A 59 12.20 -8.00 23.73
N GLU A 60 13.34 -8.37 23.17
CA GLU A 60 14.65 -7.95 23.68
C GLU A 60 15.28 -6.82 22.85
N ARG A 61 14.92 -6.72 21.56
CA ARG A 61 15.62 -5.84 20.60
C ARG A 61 14.74 -4.76 19.97
N CYS A 62 13.58 -4.44 20.56
CA CYS A 62 12.65 -3.45 19.99
C CYS A 62 13.30 -2.11 19.65
N ALA A 63 14.26 -1.65 20.47
CA ALA A 63 14.92 -0.36 20.29
C ALA A 63 15.89 -0.33 19.09
N ASP A 64 16.34 -1.50 18.62
CA ASP A 64 17.28 -1.64 17.51
C ASP A 64 16.57 -1.86 16.16
N ILE A 65 15.27 -2.11 16.19
CA ILE A 65 14.49 -2.45 14.99
C ILE A 65 13.80 -1.19 14.47
N SER A 66 14.01 -0.89 13.20
CA SER A 66 13.38 0.23 12.50
C SER A 66 12.29 -0.24 11.52
N GLN A 67 11.49 0.70 11.01
CA GLN A 67 10.53 0.39 9.93
C GLN A 67 11.24 -0.14 8.68
N ALA A 68 12.49 0.29 8.42
CA ALA A 68 13.30 -0.19 7.30
C ALA A 68 13.66 -1.67 7.44
N ASP A 69 13.95 -2.13 8.66
CA ASP A 69 14.28 -3.53 8.93
C ASP A 69 13.07 -4.41 8.67
N ILE A 70 11.89 -3.99 9.16
CA ILE A 70 10.62 -4.69 8.88
C ILE A 70 10.37 -4.76 7.38
N PHE A 71 10.49 -3.62 6.68
CA PHE A 71 10.28 -3.59 5.24
C PHE A 71 11.27 -4.51 4.50
N ALA A 72 12.54 -4.50 4.89
CA ALA A 72 13.55 -5.37 4.31
C ALA A 72 13.24 -6.85 4.56
N VAL A 73 12.78 -7.22 5.75
CA VAL A 73 12.37 -8.60 6.07
C VAL A 73 11.19 -9.02 5.20
N VAL A 74 10.13 -8.21 5.13
CA VAL A 74 8.92 -8.53 4.34
C VAL A 74 9.24 -8.60 2.84
N ALA A 75 10.04 -7.66 2.33
CA ALA A 75 10.47 -7.65 0.94
C ALA A 75 11.29 -8.91 0.59
N ASN A 76 12.22 -9.29 1.45
CA ASN A 76 13.01 -10.52 1.26
C ASN A 76 12.16 -11.77 1.39
N MET A 77 11.23 -11.81 2.34
CA MET A 77 10.31 -12.94 2.52
C MET A 77 9.45 -13.14 1.27
N LEU A 78 8.87 -12.06 0.72
CA LEU A 78 8.09 -12.12 -0.51
C LEU A 78 8.96 -12.52 -1.71
N ALA A 79 10.19 -12.00 -1.81
CA ALA A 79 11.15 -12.38 -2.85
C ALA A 79 11.54 -13.88 -2.76
N CYS A 80 11.76 -14.40 -1.56
CA CYS A 80 11.99 -15.83 -1.35
C CYS A 80 10.78 -16.67 -1.76
N ALA A 81 9.57 -16.23 -1.40
CA ALA A 81 8.35 -16.92 -1.80
C ALA A 81 8.21 -16.96 -3.34
N GLN A 82 8.45 -15.82 -4.00
CA GLN A 82 8.51 -15.71 -5.48
C GLN A 82 9.56 -16.61 -6.11
N ALA A 83 10.67 -16.84 -5.42
CA ALA A 83 11.74 -17.75 -5.84
C ALA A 83 11.49 -19.21 -5.41
N ASN A 84 10.23 -19.66 -5.29
CA ASN A 84 9.86 -21.01 -4.85
C ASN A 84 10.43 -21.38 -3.47
N ASN A 85 10.34 -20.45 -2.52
CA ASN A 85 10.91 -20.54 -1.17
C ASN A 85 12.43 -20.78 -1.15
N ASN A 86 13.15 -20.34 -2.19
CA ASN A 86 14.60 -20.39 -2.18
C ASN A 86 15.13 -19.32 -1.22
N GLY A 87 15.86 -19.75 -0.18
CA GLY A 87 16.36 -18.86 0.86
C GLY A 87 17.42 -17.88 0.35
N LEU A 88 17.62 -16.77 1.08
CA LEU A 88 18.59 -15.72 0.73
C LEU A 88 20.05 -16.21 0.60
N VAL A 89 20.38 -17.35 1.22
CA VAL A 89 21.72 -17.96 1.18
C VAL A 89 21.98 -18.69 -0.13
N SER A 90 20.92 -19.18 -0.76
CA SER A 90 21.02 -19.83 -2.06
C SER A 90 21.28 -18.77 -3.12
N LYS A 91 22.23 -19.01 -4.03
CA LYS A 91 22.44 -18.11 -5.17
C LYS A 91 21.25 -18.29 -6.12
N PRO A 92 20.31 -17.34 -6.21
CA PRO A 92 19.18 -17.51 -7.10
C PRO A 92 19.71 -17.48 -8.53
N THR A 93 19.45 -18.52 -9.30
CA THR A 93 19.72 -18.46 -10.74
C THR A 93 18.68 -17.52 -11.35
N ARG A 94 19.05 -16.63 -12.29
CA ARG A 94 18.08 -15.71 -12.96
C ARG A 94 16.87 -16.44 -13.55
N ALA A 95 17.01 -17.73 -13.85
CA ALA A 95 15.96 -18.61 -14.36
C ALA A 95 14.97 -19.12 -13.28
N GLU A 96 15.34 -19.09 -12.00
CA GLU A 96 14.54 -19.61 -10.87
C GLU A 96 13.64 -18.55 -10.24
N VAL A 97 13.92 -17.27 -10.49
CA VAL A 97 13.00 -16.18 -10.15
C VAL A 97 11.87 -16.21 -11.18
N SER A 98 10.94 -17.14 -10.98
CA SER A 98 9.63 -17.07 -11.59
C SER A 98 8.97 -15.83 -11.04
N LYS A 99 9.19 -14.69 -11.70
CA LYS A 99 8.40 -13.49 -11.43
C LYS A 99 6.96 -13.96 -11.50
N TRP A 100 6.22 -13.86 -10.39
CA TRP A 100 4.80 -14.20 -10.32
C TRP A 100 4.03 -13.21 -11.19
N SER A 101 4.17 -13.40 -12.49
CA SER A 101 3.60 -12.57 -13.52
C SER A 101 2.28 -13.19 -13.94
N PRO A 102 1.24 -12.37 -14.17
CA PRO A 102 0.01 -12.84 -14.77
C PRO A 102 0.34 -13.61 -16.05
N SER A 103 -0.28 -14.77 -16.22
CA SER A 103 -0.18 -15.57 -17.44
C SER A 103 -1.55 -15.81 -18.02
N VAL A 104 -1.60 -16.35 -19.23
CA VAL A 104 -2.85 -16.87 -19.82
C VAL A 104 -3.54 -17.92 -18.95
N TYR A 105 -2.81 -18.54 -18.02
CA TYR A 105 -3.33 -19.57 -17.13
C TYR A 105 -3.88 -19.03 -15.80
N GLY A 106 -3.68 -17.75 -15.51
CA GLY A 106 -4.19 -17.13 -14.29
C GLY A 106 -3.32 -16.00 -13.74
N HIS A 107 -3.87 -15.35 -12.73
CA HIS A 107 -3.22 -14.31 -11.95
C HIS A 107 -2.66 -14.90 -10.65
N VAL A 108 -1.57 -14.33 -10.15
CA VAL A 108 -1.03 -14.63 -8.83
C VAL A 108 -1.30 -13.41 -7.96
N LEU A 109 -2.03 -13.59 -6.86
CA LEU A 109 -2.41 -12.53 -5.94
C LEU A 109 -1.77 -12.76 -4.57
N VAL A 110 -1.41 -11.66 -3.87
CA VAL A 110 -1.13 -11.75 -2.43
C VAL A 110 -2.43 -12.11 -1.73
N CYS A 111 -2.43 -13.25 -1.03
CA CYS A 111 -3.61 -13.72 -0.32
C CYS A 111 -4.12 -12.66 0.68
N PRO A 112 -5.41 -12.24 0.60
CA PRO A 112 -5.99 -11.22 1.48
C PRO A 112 -5.92 -11.57 2.96
N SER A 113 -5.95 -12.86 3.31
CA SER A 113 -5.84 -13.33 4.68
C SER A 113 -4.55 -12.88 5.38
N ASN A 114 -3.49 -12.55 4.62
CA ASN A 114 -2.31 -11.89 5.17
C ASN A 114 -2.68 -10.56 5.84
N PHE A 115 -3.47 -9.72 5.17
CA PHE A 115 -3.88 -8.43 5.71
C PHE A 115 -4.89 -8.60 6.85
N VAL A 116 -5.73 -9.64 6.83
CA VAL A 116 -6.65 -9.96 7.94
C VAL A 116 -5.87 -10.36 9.20
N MET A 117 -4.85 -11.22 9.07
CA MET A 117 -4.10 -11.73 10.22
C MET A 117 -3.10 -10.74 10.79
N TYR A 118 -2.48 -9.90 9.96
CA TYR A 118 -1.51 -8.92 10.43
C TYR A 118 -2.24 -7.67 10.94
N ASN A 119 -2.21 -7.43 12.25
CA ASN A 119 -2.84 -6.24 12.85
C ASN A 119 -1.90 -5.02 12.91
N ASP A 120 -0.63 -5.18 12.55
CA ASP A 120 0.36 -4.11 12.61
C ASP A 120 0.34 -3.26 11.31
N PRO A 121 0.16 -1.93 11.41
CA PRO A 121 0.14 -1.06 10.23
C PRO A 121 1.44 -1.03 9.43
N ILE A 122 2.60 -1.13 10.08
CA ILE A 122 3.92 -1.17 9.43
C ILE A 122 4.03 -2.48 8.64
N LEU A 123 3.56 -3.59 9.21
CA LEU A 123 3.55 -4.87 8.51
C LEU A 123 2.63 -4.86 7.28
N ARG A 124 1.38 -4.39 7.43
CA ARG A 124 0.45 -4.25 6.30
C ARG A 124 1.00 -3.31 5.23
N GLY A 125 1.53 -2.16 5.62
CA GLY A 125 2.19 -1.21 4.72
C GLY A 125 3.39 -1.82 4.00
N ALA A 126 4.21 -2.59 4.70
CA ALA A 126 5.36 -3.27 4.12
C ALA A 126 4.93 -4.25 3.04
N PHE A 127 3.91 -5.07 3.29
CA PHE A 127 3.35 -5.98 2.28
C PHE A 127 2.84 -5.23 1.04
N LEU A 128 2.07 -4.16 1.22
CA LEU A 128 1.56 -3.34 0.11
C LEU A 128 2.67 -2.77 -0.76
N ARG A 129 3.79 -2.36 -0.15
CA ARG A 129 4.93 -1.78 -0.89
C ARG A 129 5.85 -2.81 -1.51
N SER A 130 6.03 -3.96 -0.86
CA SER A 130 6.87 -5.05 -1.36
C SER A 130 6.21 -5.80 -2.51
N ALA A 131 4.88 -5.90 -2.52
CA ALA A 131 4.13 -6.54 -3.59
C ALA A 131 4.18 -5.74 -4.90
N SER A 132 4.20 -6.45 -6.00
CA SER A 132 4.07 -5.90 -7.35
C SER A 132 2.60 -5.55 -7.64
N PRO A 133 2.35 -4.57 -8.53
CA PRO A 133 0.98 -4.20 -8.88
C PRO A 133 0.13 -5.34 -9.44
N SER A 134 0.75 -6.31 -10.12
CA SER A 134 0.06 -7.50 -10.61
C SER A 134 -0.42 -8.43 -9.48
N GLU A 135 0.27 -8.43 -8.35
CA GLU A 135 -0.08 -9.25 -7.18
C GLU A 135 -1.14 -8.60 -6.28
N LEU A 136 -1.39 -7.30 -6.47
CA LEU A 136 -2.44 -6.52 -5.78
C LEU A 136 -3.62 -6.19 -6.72
N LEU A 137 -3.70 -6.88 -7.86
CA LEU A 137 -4.77 -6.75 -8.85
C LEU A 137 -5.98 -7.60 -8.43
N TYR A 138 -6.60 -7.26 -7.31
CA TYR A 138 -7.76 -7.98 -6.78
C TYR A 138 -9.01 -7.89 -7.67
N SER A 139 -9.04 -7.00 -8.65
CA SER A 139 -10.14 -6.89 -9.62
C SER A 139 -10.40 -8.17 -10.45
N VAL A 140 -9.46 -9.12 -10.47
CA VAL A 140 -9.57 -10.39 -11.22
C VAL A 140 -10.22 -11.51 -10.42
N ASP A 141 -10.41 -11.34 -9.11
CA ASP A 141 -10.97 -12.34 -8.22
C ASP A 141 -11.94 -11.70 -7.22
N ASP A 142 -13.22 -12.07 -7.31
CA ASP A 142 -14.29 -11.40 -6.59
C ASP A 142 -14.22 -11.63 -5.07
N ASP A 143 -13.89 -12.86 -4.66
CA ASP A 143 -13.77 -13.25 -3.27
C ASP A 143 -12.58 -12.53 -2.62
N CYS A 144 -11.42 -12.53 -3.28
CA CYS A 144 -10.25 -11.83 -2.78
C CYS A 144 -10.48 -10.31 -2.72
N SER A 145 -11.19 -9.75 -3.71
CA SER A 145 -11.55 -8.33 -3.69
C SER A 145 -12.51 -7.99 -2.56
N THR A 146 -13.39 -8.91 -2.16
CA THR A 146 -14.31 -8.74 -1.03
C THR A 146 -13.52 -8.73 0.28
N GLU A 147 -12.62 -9.69 0.48
CA GLU A 147 -11.79 -9.76 1.70
C GLU A 147 -10.93 -8.50 1.88
N ILE A 148 -10.32 -7.99 0.81
CA ILE A 148 -9.54 -6.74 0.90
C ILE A 148 -10.44 -5.53 1.16
N LEU A 149 -11.62 -5.47 0.55
CA LEU A 149 -12.59 -4.41 0.83
C LEU A 149 -12.92 -4.38 2.32
N ASP A 150 -13.23 -5.54 2.92
CA ASP A 150 -13.56 -5.66 4.34
C ASP A 150 -12.40 -5.20 5.23
N VAL A 151 -11.16 -5.52 4.88
CA VAL A 151 -9.97 -5.04 5.60
C VAL A 151 -9.87 -3.51 5.55
N ILE A 152 -10.05 -2.90 4.37
CA ILE A 152 -9.93 -1.44 4.22
C ILE A 152 -11.08 -0.74 4.97
N LEU A 153 -12.29 -1.27 4.89
CA LEU A 153 -13.45 -0.73 5.61
C LEU A 153 -13.26 -0.84 7.12
N ALA A 154 -12.73 -1.95 7.62
CA ALA A 154 -12.42 -2.10 9.05
C ALA A 154 -11.40 -1.05 9.54
N GLU A 155 -10.37 -0.75 8.74
CA GLU A 155 -9.42 0.32 9.05
C GLU A 155 -10.09 1.71 9.02
N ALA A 156 -10.99 1.95 8.07
CA ALA A 156 -11.72 3.20 7.96
C ALA A 156 -12.71 3.41 9.11
N ASP A 157 -13.44 2.37 9.52
CA ASP A 157 -14.38 2.42 10.64
C ASP A 157 -13.65 2.62 11.99
N ALA A 158 -12.44 2.08 12.12
CA ALA A 158 -11.59 2.27 13.29
C ALA A 158 -10.95 3.67 13.38
N TRP A 159 -10.96 4.45 12.29
CA TRP A 159 -10.31 5.77 12.22
C TRP A 159 -10.77 6.72 13.33
N ASN A 160 -12.09 6.85 13.52
CA ASN A 160 -12.66 7.75 14.53
C ASN A 160 -12.34 7.32 15.99
N GLN A 161 -11.90 6.07 16.18
CA GLN A 161 -11.56 5.51 17.49
C GLN A 161 -10.05 5.55 17.76
N GLY A 162 -9.27 6.21 16.89
CA GLY A 162 -7.80 6.27 16.99
C GLY A 162 -7.09 5.01 16.49
N GLY A 163 -7.81 4.15 15.76
CA GLY A 163 -7.29 3.02 14.98
C GLY A 163 -7.00 3.41 13.53
N GLY A 164 -7.13 2.45 12.60
CA GLY A 164 -6.99 2.75 11.17
C GLY A 164 -5.58 3.13 10.72
N GLY A 165 -4.56 2.63 11.43
CA GLY A 165 -3.17 3.01 11.17
C GLY A 165 -2.66 2.62 9.78
N ALA A 166 -3.25 1.58 9.17
CA ALA A 166 -2.85 1.11 7.84
C ALA A 166 -3.65 1.77 6.71
N LEU A 167 -4.76 2.46 7.02
CA LEU A 167 -5.63 3.10 6.03
C LEU A 167 -4.86 4.02 5.05
N PRO A 168 -3.91 4.88 5.49
CA PRO A 168 -3.18 5.72 4.56
C PRO A 168 -2.39 4.94 3.51
N GLU A 169 -1.80 3.79 3.88
CA GLU A 169 -1.03 2.95 2.94
C GLU A 169 -1.94 2.25 1.94
N PHE A 170 -3.13 1.78 2.36
CA PHE A 170 -4.12 1.21 1.44
C PHE A 170 -4.62 2.26 0.44
N LEU A 171 -5.00 3.44 0.93
CA LEU A 171 -5.48 4.52 0.06
C LEU A 171 -4.37 5.00 -0.89
N LEU A 172 -3.12 5.07 -0.44
CA LEU A 172 -2.00 5.40 -1.30
C LEU A 172 -1.75 4.32 -2.37
N ALA A 173 -1.82 3.04 -2.00
CA ALA A 173 -1.66 1.94 -2.95
C ALA A 173 -2.75 1.97 -4.03
N MET A 174 -3.99 2.31 -3.66
CA MET A 174 -5.07 2.52 -4.62
C MET A 174 -4.85 3.78 -5.45
N ALA A 175 -4.64 4.96 -4.84
CA ALA A 175 -4.47 6.23 -5.56
C ALA A 175 -3.31 6.23 -6.56
N THR A 176 -2.30 5.38 -6.34
CA THR A 176 -1.15 5.23 -7.25
C THR A 176 -1.32 4.10 -8.29
N GLY A 177 -2.50 3.47 -8.34
CA GLY A 177 -2.82 2.37 -9.25
C GLY A 177 -2.03 1.08 -8.97
N ARG A 178 -1.38 0.96 -7.80
CA ARG A 178 -0.67 -0.26 -7.39
C ARG A 178 -1.62 -1.36 -6.95
N MET A 179 -2.77 -1.01 -6.39
CA MET A 179 -3.79 -1.96 -5.94
C MET A 179 -5.13 -1.62 -6.58
N ARG A 180 -5.87 -2.63 -7.05
CA ARG A 180 -7.18 -2.44 -7.68
C ARG A 180 -8.18 -3.48 -7.19
N LEU A 181 -9.36 -3.01 -6.82
CA LEU A 181 -10.51 -3.84 -6.45
C LEU A 181 -11.43 -4.07 -7.66
N ALA A 182 -12.33 -5.03 -7.57
CA ALA A 182 -13.40 -5.18 -8.55
C ALA A 182 -14.28 -3.91 -8.55
N SER A 183 -14.85 -3.55 -9.70
CA SER A 183 -15.56 -2.27 -9.86
C SER A 183 -16.66 -2.04 -8.82
N LYS A 184 -17.46 -3.07 -8.51
CA LYS A 184 -18.51 -2.98 -7.48
C LYS A 184 -17.95 -2.72 -6.06
N HIS A 185 -16.81 -3.31 -5.73
CA HIS A 185 -16.17 -3.14 -4.42
C HIS A 185 -15.46 -1.79 -4.32
N HIS A 186 -14.88 -1.32 -5.42
CA HIS A 186 -14.35 0.03 -5.53
C HIS A 186 -15.44 1.09 -5.33
N GLU A 187 -16.60 0.93 -5.97
CA GLU A 187 -17.75 1.84 -5.82
C GLU A 187 -18.30 1.86 -4.38
N GLU A 188 -18.43 0.69 -3.75
CA GLU A 188 -18.81 0.57 -2.33
C GLU A 188 -17.79 1.27 -1.43
N LEU A 189 -16.50 0.99 -1.61
CA LEU A 189 -15.44 1.63 -0.83
C LEU A 189 -15.51 3.15 -0.90
N CYS A 190 -15.60 3.70 -2.12
CA CYS A 190 -15.70 5.14 -2.34
C CYS A 190 -16.94 5.74 -1.67
N THR A 191 -18.07 5.03 -1.67
CA THR A 191 -19.31 5.47 -1.02
C THR A 191 -19.14 5.52 0.50
N ARG A 192 -18.54 4.49 1.09
CA ARG A 192 -18.33 4.37 2.53
C ARG A 192 -17.28 5.36 3.05
N LEU A 193 -16.17 5.54 2.35
CA LEU A 193 -15.12 6.49 2.73
C LEU A 193 -15.62 7.94 2.74
N LYS A 194 -16.52 8.30 1.83
CA LYS A 194 -17.16 9.65 1.81
C LYS A 194 -18.05 9.91 3.02
N ALA A 195 -18.56 8.87 3.67
CA ALA A 195 -19.38 9.00 4.87
C ALA A 195 -18.54 9.18 6.15
N ILE A 196 -17.23 8.93 6.08
CA ILE A 196 -16.32 8.97 7.23
C ILE A 196 -15.59 10.32 7.26
N ALA A 197 -15.49 10.92 8.45
CA ALA A 197 -14.75 12.16 8.65
C ALA A 197 -13.24 11.90 8.72
N LEU A 198 -12.60 11.82 7.55
CA LEU A 198 -11.15 11.63 7.40
C LEU A 198 -10.39 12.97 7.45
N SER A 199 -9.08 12.93 7.73
CA SER A 199 -8.20 14.10 7.65
C SER A 199 -8.07 14.64 6.21
N GLU A 200 -7.70 15.91 6.07
CA GLU A 200 -7.61 16.59 4.76
C GLU A 200 -6.76 15.81 3.75
N TYR A 201 -5.57 15.35 4.15
CA TYR A 201 -4.69 14.59 3.26
C TYR A 201 -5.27 13.24 2.83
N LEU A 202 -6.07 12.58 3.68
CA LEU A 202 -6.74 11.34 3.30
C LEU A 202 -7.92 11.61 2.38
N GLN A 203 -8.64 12.71 2.57
CA GLN A 203 -9.68 13.11 1.63
C GLN A 203 -9.12 13.33 0.23
N ASP A 204 -7.94 13.95 0.11
CA ASP A 204 -7.22 14.08 -1.16
C ASP A 204 -6.93 12.70 -1.79
N LEU A 205 -6.42 11.74 -1.01
CA LEU A 205 -6.20 10.38 -1.49
C LEU A 205 -7.52 9.70 -1.91
N VAL A 206 -8.61 9.88 -1.16
CA VAL A 206 -9.94 9.34 -1.52
C VAL A 206 -10.45 9.94 -2.83
N GLN A 207 -10.20 11.22 -3.11
CA GLN A 207 -10.56 11.83 -4.39
C GLN A 207 -9.77 11.21 -5.55
N GLU A 208 -8.46 11.01 -5.39
CA GLU A 208 -7.64 10.33 -6.39
C GLU A 208 -8.09 8.89 -6.61
N VAL A 209 -8.38 8.15 -5.54
CA VAL A 209 -8.97 6.81 -5.61
C VAL A 209 -10.27 6.83 -6.41
N ALA A 210 -11.19 7.74 -6.12
CA ALA A 210 -12.46 7.83 -6.82
C ALA A 210 -12.34 8.29 -8.29
N ALA A 211 -11.22 8.92 -8.66
CA ALA A 211 -10.94 9.37 -10.02
C ALA A 211 -10.35 8.25 -10.89
N GLU A 212 -9.71 7.23 -10.29
CA GLU A 212 -9.20 6.08 -11.02
C GLU A 212 -10.37 5.16 -11.45
N LYS A 213 -10.69 5.19 -12.75
CA LYS A 213 -11.65 4.28 -13.40
C LYS A 213 -10.94 3.23 -14.24
#